data_AF-A0A0H5R123-F1
#
_entry.id   AF-A0A0H5R123-F1
#
_cell.length_a   1.000
_cell.length_b   1.000
_cell.length_c   1.000
_cell.angle_alpha   90.00
_cell.angle_beta   90.00
_cell.angle_gamma   90.00
#
_symmetry.space_group_name_H-M   'P 1'
#
loop_
_entity.id
_entity.type
_entity.pdbx_description
1 polymer ?
#
loop_
_entity_poly.entity_id
_entity_poly.type
_entity_poly.pdbx_seq_one_letter_code
_entity_poly.pdbx_strand_id
1 'polypeptide(L)'
;MINVGCIDVSYSIDGHSLGQSYWNNWDANTDRSYTTTIINLALFYDQINVVMILMERGANLLLKDTNGNTALHIASCRGHKTVVTMILNKLEPQAINLRNNAGATALHMAAAYYREDVIKELLKNLANPFITDNYENTALHLA
;
A
#
# COMPACT_ATOMS: atom_id res chain seq x y z
N MET A 1 -14.17 -10.19 -18.69
CA MET A 1 -12.80 -10.65 -19.02
C MET A 1 -11.93 -10.37 -17.82
N ILE A 2 -11.29 -11.43 -17.34
CA ILE A 2 -10.57 -11.54 -16.07
C ILE A 2 -9.10 -11.15 -16.30
N ASN A 3 -8.47 -10.61 -15.26
CA ASN A 3 -7.03 -10.45 -15.08
C ASN A 3 -6.36 -9.21 -15.72
N VAL A 4 -6.23 -8.15 -14.91
CA VAL A 4 -4.98 -7.37 -14.85
C VAL A 4 -4.55 -7.36 -13.39
N GLY A 5 -3.67 -8.31 -13.07
CA GLY A 5 -3.07 -8.47 -11.76
C GLY A 5 -2.39 -7.20 -11.27
N CYS A 6 -2.11 -7.16 -9.97
CA CYS A 6 -1.43 -6.08 -9.27
C CYS A 6 0.03 -5.83 -9.73
N ILE A 7 0.39 -6.10 -10.99
CA ILE A 7 1.79 -6.11 -11.42
C ILE A 7 1.91 -5.54 -12.84
N ASP A 8 2.59 -4.40 -12.93
CA ASP A 8 3.57 -4.19 -13.99
C ASP A 8 4.94 -4.10 -13.29
N VAL A 9 5.73 -5.17 -13.40
CA VAL A 9 7.14 -5.19 -12.98
C VAL A 9 7.97 -4.70 -14.16
N SER A 10 8.04 -3.38 -14.32
CA SER A 10 9.10 -2.75 -15.10
C SER A 10 10.03 -1.98 -14.17
N TYR A 11 10.88 -2.71 -13.45
CA TYR A 11 12.10 -2.12 -12.90
C TYR A 11 13.30 -2.88 -13.44
N SER A 12 14.04 -2.19 -14.31
CA SER A 12 15.45 -2.45 -14.61
C SER A 12 16.18 -2.47 -13.27
N ILE A 13 16.62 -3.66 -12.87
CA ILE A 13 17.49 -3.82 -11.72
C ILE A 13 18.89 -3.60 -12.27
N ASP A 14 19.39 -2.37 -12.12
CA ASP A 14 20.80 -2.05 -12.31
C ASP A 14 21.54 -2.55 -11.06
N GLY A 15 21.50 -3.87 -10.88
CA GLY A 15 22.06 -4.56 -9.74
C GLY A 15 23.55 -4.72 -9.91
N HIS A 16 24.33 -3.69 -9.59
CA HIS A 16 25.74 -3.88 -9.30
C HIS A 16 26.22 -2.88 -8.24
N SER A 17 26.67 -3.45 -7.12
CA SER A 17 27.28 -2.82 -5.95
C SER A 17 26.30 -2.38 -4.86
N LEU A 18 26.81 -2.27 -3.63
CA LEU A 18 26.15 -1.82 -2.40
C LEU A 18 25.69 -2.95 -1.47
N GLY A 19 26.68 -3.54 -0.80
CA GLY A 19 26.59 -4.64 0.15
C GLY A 19 26.09 -4.27 1.57
N GLN A 20 26.31 -5.21 2.49
CA GLN A 20 25.79 -5.30 3.87
C GLN A 20 25.98 -4.05 4.76
N SER A 21 26.77 -3.04 4.36
CA SER A 21 26.94 -1.77 5.08
C SER A 21 25.78 -0.78 4.93
N TYR A 22 24.93 -0.90 3.90
CA TYR A 22 23.82 0.04 3.66
C TYR A 22 22.68 -0.10 4.67
N TRP A 23 22.40 -1.32 5.13
CA TRP A 23 21.38 -1.57 6.15
C TRP A 23 21.70 -0.92 7.49
N ASN A 24 22.98 -0.72 7.78
CA ASN A 24 23.45 -0.15 9.06
C ASN A 24 23.39 1.38 9.11
N ASN A 25 23.15 2.04 7.98
CA ASN A 25 23.04 3.51 7.88
C ASN A 25 21.83 3.93 7.04
N TRP A 26 20.83 3.05 6.93
CA TRP A 26 19.62 3.28 6.15
C TRP A 26 18.74 4.32 6.84
N ASP A 27 18.66 5.51 6.27
CA ASP A 27 17.62 6.48 6.54
C ASP A 27 16.44 6.20 5.59
N ALA A 28 15.29 5.82 6.16
CA ALA A 28 14.11 5.38 5.41
C ALA A 28 13.52 6.46 4.46
N ASN A 29 14.07 7.67 4.46
CA ASN A 29 13.66 8.83 3.67
C ASN A 29 14.53 9.11 2.42
N THR A 30 15.65 8.44 2.23
CA THR A 30 16.69 8.93 1.31
C THR A 30 16.65 8.35 -0.09
N ASP A 31 15.90 7.27 -0.31
CA ASP A 31 15.53 6.86 -1.65
C ASP A 31 14.05 6.41 -1.74
N ARG A 32 13.24 7.36 -2.24
CA ARG A 32 11.80 7.24 -2.52
C ARG A 32 11.44 5.95 -3.26
N SER A 33 12.34 5.49 -4.14
CA SER A 33 12.13 4.29 -4.95
C SER A 33 12.28 3.02 -4.10
N TYR A 34 13.31 2.95 -3.26
CA TYR A 34 13.66 1.72 -2.56
C TYR A 34 12.76 1.45 -1.35
N THR A 35 12.43 2.47 -0.52
CA THR A 35 11.56 2.24 0.65
C THR A 35 10.17 1.75 0.25
N THR A 36 9.57 2.38 -0.76
CA THR A 36 8.27 1.96 -1.31
C THR A 36 8.35 0.57 -1.91
N THR A 37 9.40 0.30 -2.69
CA THR A 37 9.63 -1.01 -3.32
C THR A 37 9.82 -2.11 -2.28
N ILE A 38 10.59 -1.88 -1.21
CA ILE A 38 10.85 -2.86 -0.16
C ILE A 38 9.56 -3.15 0.63
N ILE A 39 8.79 -2.13 1.02
CA ILE A 39 7.50 -2.33 1.72
C ILE A 39 6.52 -3.07 0.83
N ASN A 40 6.43 -2.71 -0.45
CA ASN A 40 5.57 -3.40 -1.41
C ASN A 40 6.01 -4.86 -1.58
N LEU A 41 7.29 -5.14 -1.81
CA LEU A 41 7.80 -6.50 -1.91
C LEU A 41 7.51 -7.31 -0.63
N ALA A 42 7.70 -6.72 0.55
CA ALA A 42 7.39 -7.37 1.81
C ALA A 42 5.89 -7.67 1.95
N LEU A 43 5.00 -6.76 1.52
CA LEU A 43 3.56 -7.01 1.42
C LEU A 43 3.21 -8.06 0.35
N PHE A 44 4.02 -8.18 -0.70
CA PHE A 44 3.82 -9.17 -1.76
C PHE A 44 4.15 -10.59 -1.30
N TYR A 45 5.22 -10.75 -0.51
CA TYR A 45 5.70 -12.03 0.02
C TYR A 45 5.15 -12.36 1.42
N ASP A 46 4.14 -11.63 1.88
CA ASP A 46 3.52 -11.78 3.22
C ASP A 46 4.54 -11.70 4.38
N GLN A 47 5.58 -10.88 4.19
CA GLN A 47 6.64 -10.65 5.17
C GLN A 47 6.24 -9.51 6.12
N ILE A 48 5.15 -9.73 6.87
CA ILE A 48 4.59 -8.74 7.80
C ILE A 48 5.66 -8.23 8.78
N ASN A 49 6.54 -9.10 9.27
CA ASN A 49 7.63 -8.73 10.18
C ASN A 49 8.58 -7.68 9.59
N VAL A 50 8.91 -7.80 8.31
CA VAL A 50 9.78 -6.84 7.61
C VAL A 50 9.04 -5.51 7.48
N VAL A 51 7.76 -5.54 7.10
CA VAL A 51 6.92 -4.34 7.02
C VAL A 51 6.88 -3.61 8.37
N MET A 52 6.66 -4.34 9.46
CA MET A 52 6.61 -3.76 10.81
C MET A 52 7.91 -3.05 11.18
N ILE A 53 9.07 -3.71 10.98
CA ILE A 53 10.38 -3.14 11.30
C ILE A 53 10.62 -1.85 10.50
N LEU A 54 10.24 -1.82 9.22
CA LEU A 54 10.40 -0.63 8.38
C LEU A 54 9.51 0.52 8.87
N MET A 55 8.26 0.22 9.30
CA MET A 55 7.35 1.21 9.86
C MET A 55 7.80 1.75 11.23
N GLU A 56 8.43 0.91 12.06
CA GLU A 56 9.03 1.32 13.33
C GLU A 56 10.22 2.25 13.12
N ARG A 57 10.98 2.05 12.04
CA ARG A 57 12.11 2.90 11.65
C ARG A 57 11.70 4.20 10.94
N GLY A 58 10.40 4.51 10.89
CA GLY A 58 9.91 5.77 10.31
C GLY A 58 9.83 5.78 8.79
N ALA A 59 9.66 4.61 8.16
CA ALA A 59 9.40 4.56 6.73
C ALA A 59 8.14 5.37 6.36
N ASN A 60 8.25 6.16 5.29
CA ASN A 60 7.16 7.01 4.84
C ASN A 60 6.06 6.18 4.16
N LEU A 61 4.90 6.10 4.80
CA LEU A 61 3.73 5.34 4.37
C LEU A 61 2.90 6.02 3.25
N LEU A 62 3.15 7.30 3.02
CA LEU A 62 2.44 8.11 2.03
C LEU A 62 3.10 8.05 0.64
N LEU A 63 4.26 7.40 0.54
CA LEU A 63 4.92 7.21 -0.74
C LEU A 63 4.05 6.37 -1.67
N LYS A 64 4.01 6.79 -2.93
CA LYS A 64 3.27 6.15 -4.00
C LYS A 64 4.21 5.38 -4.92
N ASP A 65 3.80 4.19 -5.33
CA ASP A 65 4.45 3.45 -6.41
C ASP A 65 4.15 4.07 -7.79
N THR A 66 4.62 3.43 -8.86
CA THR A 66 4.39 3.85 -10.26
C THR A 66 2.92 3.93 -10.64
N ASN A 67 2.07 3.14 -9.97
CA ASN A 67 0.62 3.08 -10.17
C ASN A 67 -0.13 4.04 -9.23
N GLY A 68 0.60 4.84 -8.44
CA GLY A 68 0.01 5.77 -7.48
C GLY A 68 -0.45 5.10 -6.18
N ASN A 69 -0.17 3.81 -5.97
CA ASN A 69 -0.58 3.08 -4.78
C ASN A 69 0.34 3.40 -3.61
N THR A 70 -0.28 3.66 -2.46
CA THR A 70 0.42 3.72 -1.17
C THR A 70 0.48 2.33 -0.53
N ALA A 71 1.27 2.19 0.53
CA ALA A 71 1.31 0.97 1.34
C ALA A 71 -0.10 0.51 1.80
N LEU A 72 -1.00 1.47 2.08
CA LEU A 72 -2.38 1.18 2.46
C LEU A 72 -3.19 0.51 1.33
N HIS A 73 -3.00 0.94 0.08
CA HIS A 73 -3.69 0.33 -1.08
C HIS A 73 -3.27 -1.14 -1.24
N ILE A 74 -1.96 -1.39 -1.20
CA ILE A 74 -1.41 -2.74 -1.38
C ILE A 74 -1.82 -3.65 -0.22
N ALA A 75 -1.68 -3.20 1.03
CA ALA A 75 -2.11 -3.95 2.20
C ALA A 75 -3.62 -4.26 2.17
N SER A 76 -4.43 -3.32 1.64
CA SER A 76 -5.88 -3.49 1.56
C SER A 76 -6.31 -4.50 0.51
N CYS A 77 -5.70 -4.47 -0.68
CA CYS A 77 -5.87 -5.49 -1.73
C CYS A 77 -5.53 -6.89 -1.22
N ARG A 78 -4.43 -7.01 -0.47
CA ARG A 78 -3.92 -8.28 0.04
C ARG A 78 -4.68 -8.83 1.23
N GLY A 79 -5.47 -8.02 1.91
CA GLY A 79 -6.19 -8.44 3.11
C GLY A 79 -5.33 -8.45 4.37
N HIS A 80 -4.18 -7.77 4.37
CA HIS A 80 -3.24 -7.76 5.50
C HIS A 80 -3.74 -6.84 6.62
N LYS A 81 -4.80 -7.26 7.32
CA LYS A 81 -5.48 -6.46 8.35
C LYS A 81 -4.52 -5.86 9.37
N THR A 82 -3.59 -6.66 9.91
CA THR A 82 -2.62 -6.20 10.91
C THR A 82 -1.79 -5.01 10.41
N VAL A 83 -1.33 -5.09 9.15
CA VAL A 83 -0.59 -4.00 8.52
C VAL A 83 -1.48 -2.80 8.28
N VAL A 84 -2.72 -3.01 7.81
CA VAL A 84 -3.70 -1.93 7.63
C VAL A 84 -3.93 -1.19 8.95
N THR A 85 -4.18 -1.90 10.05
CA THR A 85 -4.35 -1.28 11.38
C THR A 85 -3.12 -0.49 11.81
N MET A 86 -1.91 -1.02 11.61
CA MET A 86 -0.67 -0.31 11.96
C MET A 86 -0.47 0.94 11.12
N ILE A 87 -0.74 0.87 9.81
CA ILE A 87 -0.68 2.02 8.91
C ILE A 87 -1.68 3.07 9.40
N LEU A 88 -2.93 2.70 9.62
CA LEU A 88 -3.99 3.63 10.06
C LEU A 88 -3.66 4.32 11.39
N ASN A 89 -3.04 3.61 12.34
CA ASN A 89 -2.60 4.20 13.61
C ASN A 89 -1.47 5.23 13.47
N LYS A 90 -0.69 5.17 12.39
CA LYS A 90 0.43 6.09 12.10
C LYS A 90 0.05 7.15 11.05
N LEU A 91 -1.07 6.98 10.37
CA LEU A 91 -1.48 7.80 9.24
C LEU A 91 -2.32 8.99 9.72
N GLU A 92 -2.09 10.16 9.14
CA GLU A 92 -3.01 11.28 9.32
C GLU A 92 -4.41 10.92 8.77
N PRO A 93 -5.52 11.31 9.45
CA PRO A 93 -6.87 10.90 9.06
C PRO A 93 -7.24 11.24 7.61
N GLN A 94 -6.68 12.31 7.03
CA GLN A 94 -6.96 12.71 5.65
C GLN A 94 -6.35 11.75 4.62
N ALA A 95 -5.31 11.00 4.98
CA ALA A 95 -4.59 10.16 4.04
C ALA A 95 -5.24 8.77 3.80
N ILE A 96 -6.25 8.38 4.59
CA ILE A 96 -7.00 7.13 4.40
C ILE A 96 -7.73 7.09 3.04
N ASN A 97 -8.11 8.26 2.54
CA ASN A 97 -8.88 8.46 1.31
C ASN A 97 -8.01 8.83 0.11
N LEU A 98 -6.68 8.68 0.21
CA LEU A 98 -5.79 8.91 -0.92
C LEU A 98 -6.19 8.04 -2.10
N ARG A 99 -6.13 8.62 -3.29
CA ARG A 99 -6.44 7.97 -4.56
C ARG A 99 -5.15 7.59 -5.29
N ASN A 100 -5.15 6.39 -5.88
CA ASN A 100 -4.12 5.96 -6.82
C ASN A 100 -4.36 6.53 -8.23
N ASN A 101 -3.55 6.14 -9.22
CA ASN A 101 -3.66 6.69 -10.58
C ASN A 101 -4.99 6.30 -11.27
N ALA A 102 -5.63 5.20 -10.84
CA ALA A 102 -6.96 4.79 -11.31
C ALA A 102 -8.10 5.51 -10.57
N GLY A 103 -7.78 6.44 -9.65
CA GLY A 103 -8.77 7.11 -8.81
C GLY A 103 -9.28 6.25 -7.65
N ALA A 104 -8.81 5.01 -7.52
CA ALA A 104 -9.25 4.07 -6.50
C ALA A 104 -8.63 4.41 -5.14
N THR A 105 -9.39 4.21 -4.07
CA THR A 105 -8.93 4.31 -2.68
C THR A 105 -8.58 2.94 -2.13
N ALA A 106 -7.99 2.89 -0.93
CA ALA A 106 -7.77 1.65 -0.19
C ALA A 106 -9.07 0.83 -0.01
N LEU A 107 -10.21 1.50 0.15
CA LEU A 107 -11.53 0.84 0.28
C LEU A 107 -12.00 0.21 -1.02
N HIS A 108 -11.74 0.84 -2.18
CA HIS A 108 -12.00 0.23 -3.49
C HIS A 108 -11.17 -1.04 -3.68
N MET A 109 -9.88 -0.99 -3.30
CA MET A 109 -9.00 -2.15 -3.34
C MET A 109 -9.51 -3.26 -2.42
N ALA A 110 -9.92 -2.95 -1.19
CA ALA A 110 -10.45 -3.96 -0.29
C ALA A 110 -11.73 -4.61 -0.81
N ALA A 111 -12.63 -3.82 -1.40
CA ALA A 111 -13.88 -4.29 -2.00
C ALA A 111 -13.65 -5.18 -3.22
N ALA A 112 -12.85 -4.72 -4.19
CA ALA A 112 -12.55 -5.45 -5.42
C ALA A 112 -11.92 -6.85 -5.18
N TYR A 113 -11.28 -7.04 -4.04
CA TYR A 113 -10.65 -8.30 -3.63
C TYR A 113 -11.39 -9.01 -2.49
N TYR A 114 -12.62 -8.59 -2.17
CA TYR A 114 -13.50 -9.21 -1.16
C TYR A 114 -12.85 -9.35 0.23
N ARG A 115 -12.09 -8.33 0.65
CA ARG A 115 -11.36 -8.30 1.93
C ARG A 115 -12.21 -7.74 3.05
N GLU A 116 -13.24 -8.49 3.46
CA GLU A 116 -14.22 -8.05 4.47
C GLU A 116 -13.59 -7.48 5.76
N ASP A 117 -12.57 -8.14 6.29
CA ASP A 117 -11.93 -7.72 7.54
C ASP A 117 -11.21 -6.37 7.40
N VAL A 118 -10.63 -6.11 6.23
CA VAL A 118 -10.01 -4.83 5.90
C VAL A 118 -11.08 -3.78 5.65
N ILE A 119 -12.17 -4.11 4.96
CA ILE A 119 -13.30 -3.19 4.72
C ILE A 119 -13.85 -2.70 6.07
N LYS A 120 -14.12 -3.61 7.01
CA LYS A 120 -14.58 -3.29 8.37
C LYS A 120 -13.59 -2.37 9.09
N GLU A 121 -12.29 -2.66 8.98
CA GLU A 121 -11.25 -1.84 9.63
C GLU A 121 -11.14 -0.43 9.02
N LEU A 122 -11.20 -0.30 7.68
CA LEU A 122 -11.16 0.98 6.98
C LEU A 122 -12.40 1.84 7.32
N LEU A 123 -13.59 1.25 7.33
CA LEU A 123 -14.83 1.96 7.67
C LEU A 123 -14.84 2.41 9.13
N LYS A 124 -14.31 1.59 10.05
CA LYS A 124 -14.14 1.96 11.47
C LYS A 124 -13.23 3.17 11.64
N ASN A 125 -12.24 3.34 10.75
CA ASN A 125 -11.31 4.47 10.74
C ASN A 125 -11.76 5.60 9.80
N LEU A 126 -13.08 5.73 9.56
CA LEU A 126 -13.69 6.84 8.81
C LEU A 126 -13.28 6.94 7.33
N ALA A 127 -12.94 5.81 6.69
CA ALA A 127 -12.80 5.78 5.23
C ALA A 127 -14.12 6.16 4.56
N ASN A 128 -14.07 7.01 3.54
CA ASN A 128 -15.26 7.49 2.84
C ASN A 128 -15.70 6.48 1.76
N PRO A 129 -16.88 5.83 1.90
CA PRO A 129 -17.38 4.85 0.93
C PRO A 129 -17.98 5.46 -0.34
N PHE A 130 -18.20 6.77 -0.37
CA PHE A 130 -18.85 7.47 -1.48
C PHE A 130 -17.87 8.05 -2.51
N ILE A 131 -16.56 7.92 -2.26
CA ILE A 131 -15.56 8.32 -3.26
C ILE A 131 -15.71 7.41 -4.47
N THR A 132 -15.63 7.99 -5.66
CA THR A 132 -15.62 7.25 -6.92
C THR A 132 -14.20 7.14 -7.49
N ASP A 133 -13.92 6.03 -8.16
CA ASP A 133 -12.76 5.87 -9.01
C ASP A 133 -12.89 6.67 -10.33
N ASN A 134 -11.94 6.51 -11.25
CA ASN A 134 -11.99 7.19 -12.55
C ASN A 134 -13.06 6.61 -13.51
N TYR A 135 -13.72 5.52 -13.12
CA TYR A 135 -14.81 4.87 -13.86
C TYR A 135 -16.17 5.13 -13.20
N GLU A 136 -16.25 6.11 -12.29
CA GLU A 136 -17.45 6.46 -11.54
C GLU A 136 -17.98 5.35 -10.61
N ASN A 137 -17.17 4.32 -10.34
CA ASN A 137 -17.51 3.26 -9.41
C ASN A 137 -17.15 3.68 -7.99
N THR A 138 -18.09 3.52 -7.06
CA THR A 138 -17.78 3.52 -5.62
C THR A 138 -17.24 2.15 -5.21
N ALA A 139 -16.66 2.06 -4.01
CA ALA A 139 -16.18 0.77 -3.48
C ALA A 139 -17.28 -0.31 -3.47
N LEU A 140 -18.55 0.06 -3.27
CA LEU A 140 -19.67 -0.88 -3.29
C LEU A 140 -19.94 -1.46 -4.69
N HIS A 141 -19.69 -0.70 -5.75
CA HIS A 141 -19.84 -1.20 -7.12
C HIS A 141 -18.82 -2.30 -7.46
N LEU A 142 -17.72 -2.38 -6.69
CA LEU A 142 -16.63 -3.34 -6.89
C LEU A 142 -16.71 -4.55 -5.94
N ALA A 143 -17.69 -4.57 -5.02
CA ALA A 143 -17.83 -5.58 -3.96
C ALA A 143 -18.66 -6.80 -4.38
#